data_AF-A0A433QSV8-F1
#
_entry.id   AF-A0A433QSV8-F1
#
_cell.length_a   1.000
_cell.length_b   1.000
_cell.length_c   1.000
_cell.angle_alpha   90.00
_cell.angle_beta   90.00
_cell.angle_gamma   90.00
#
_symmetry.space_group_name_H-M   'P 1'
#
loop_
_entity.id
_entity.type
_entity.pdbx_description
1 polymer ?
#
loop_
_entity_poly.entity_id
_entity_poly.type
_entity_poly.pdbx_seq_one_letter_code
_entity_poly.pdbx_strand_id
1 'polypeptide(L)'
;MAYLTLVTNRPYSLTARSQIRTGDNQIVNPQDDNLTVDTYSYFLTCANQIAATYRKPTHKRVIYFFITDSLKLRDEVVSLNNDAEGAAKFLGPNTSVLVTGLPIGHTEPSQVAKYINITNPVEKTEDQMLGDVAAAVIENWLLSYTDYRVVSKQGYGKLAAFHSNKDGTTFMMPRLQSKGSAADCSLPDAYTSYKELSTMWSLG
;
A
#
# COMPACT_ATOMS: atom_id res chain seq x y z
N MET A 1 22.36 7.79 5.97
CA MET A 1 21.37 8.78 5.51
C MET A 1 21.05 8.49 4.05
N ALA A 2 19.92 7.83 3.77
CA ALA A 2 19.45 7.64 2.41
C ALA A 2 18.56 8.83 2.05
N TYR A 3 18.97 9.63 1.07
CA TYR A 3 18.19 10.75 0.57
C TYR A 3 16.96 10.21 -0.18
N LEU A 4 15.77 10.56 0.31
CA LEU A 4 14.52 10.31 -0.38
C LEU A 4 14.35 11.36 -1.49
N THR A 5 14.97 11.15 -2.66
CA THR A 5 14.77 12.04 -3.80
C THR A 5 13.37 11.79 -4.40
N LEU A 6 12.40 12.61 -4.01
CA LEU A 6 11.08 12.71 -4.64
C LEU A 6 11.22 13.36 -6.02
N VAL A 7 11.59 12.56 -7.03
CA VAL A 7 11.56 12.99 -8.43
C VAL A 7 10.18 12.69 -9.00
N THR A 8 9.40 13.74 -9.23
CA THR A 8 8.00 13.73 -9.68
C THR A 8 7.84 13.62 -11.21
N ASN A 9 8.94 13.45 -11.94
CA ASN A 9 8.94 13.18 -13.38
C ASN A 9 10.08 12.22 -13.71
N ARG A 10 9.79 10.90 -13.79
CA ARG A 10 10.81 9.87 -13.99
C ARG A 10 10.74 9.32 -15.41
N PRO A 11 11.43 9.93 -16.41
CA PRO A 11 11.38 9.46 -17.80
C PRO A 11 11.85 8.01 -17.97
N TYR A 12 12.61 7.49 -16.99
CA TYR A 12 13.22 6.17 -17.01
C TYR A 12 12.57 5.13 -16.08
N SER A 13 11.51 5.44 -15.33
CA SER A 13 10.87 4.46 -14.46
C SER A 13 9.38 4.68 -14.29
N LEU A 14 8.62 3.59 -14.27
CA LEU A 14 7.22 3.59 -13.87
C LEU A 14 7.12 3.36 -12.36
N THR A 15 6.28 4.13 -11.68
CA THR A 15 6.00 3.95 -10.25
C THR A 15 4.57 3.45 -10.04
N ALA A 16 4.44 2.23 -9.54
CA ALA A 16 3.17 1.68 -9.06
C ALA A 16 3.29 1.49 -7.55
N ARG A 17 2.30 1.95 -6.77
CA ARG A 17 2.35 1.79 -5.31
C ARG A 17 1.20 0.94 -4.82
N SER A 18 1.51 -0.05 -4.01
CA SER A 18 0.52 -0.89 -3.36
C SER A 18 0.36 -0.45 -1.90
N GLN A 19 -0.86 -0.11 -1.54
CA GLN A 19 -1.28 0.18 -0.17
C GLN A 19 -2.20 -0.94 0.30
N ILE A 20 -1.71 -1.74 1.24
CA ILE A 20 -2.41 -2.89 1.79
C ILE A 20 -2.80 -2.60 3.24
N ARG A 21 -4.11 -2.43 3.47
CA ARG A 21 -4.70 -2.39 4.79
C ARG A 21 -5.18 -3.78 5.15
N THR A 22 -4.52 -4.40 6.11
CA THR A 22 -4.77 -5.76 6.57
C THR A 22 -5.78 -5.83 7.72
N GLY A 23 -5.99 -4.72 8.42
CA GLY A 23 -6.98 -4.57 9.49
C GLY A 23 -6.34 -4.18 10.82
N ASP A 24 -7.14 -3.70 11.78
CA ASP A 24 -6.63 -3.17 13.06
C ASP A 24 -5.92 -4.21 13.92
N ASN A 25 -6.26 -5.50 13.76
CA ASN A 25 -5.68 -6.57 14.56
C ASN A 25 -4.15 -6.63 14.44
N GLN A 26 -3.58 -6.44 13.24
CA GLN A 26 -2.13 -6.53 13.07
C GLN A 26 -1.38 -5.35 13.68
N ILE A 27 -2.07 -4.24 13.91
CA ILE A 27 -1.52 -3.06 14.57
C ILE A 27 -1.53 -3.25 16.09
N VAL A 28 -2.65 -3.75 16.65
CA VAL A 28 -2.81 -3.88 18.12
C VAL A 28 -2.33 -5.21 18.69
N ASN A 29 -2.23 -6.24 17.85
CA ASN A 29 -1.75 -7.58 18.17
C ASN A 29 -0.65 -8.01 17.19
N PRO A 30 0.48 -7.29 17.12
CA PRO A 30 1.54 -7.59 16.15
C PRO A 30 2.15 -8.98 16.34
N GLN A 31 2.05 -9.57 17.52
CA GLN A 31 2.47 -10.96 17.78
C GLN A 31 1.66 -12.00 16.98
N ASP A 32 0.44 -11.65 16.57
CA ASP A 32 -0.45 -12.53 15.81
C ASP A 32 -0.37 -12.26 14.29
N ASP A 33 0.56 -11.39 13.86
CA ASP A 33 0.76 -11.05 12.47
C ASP A 33 1.39 -12.22 11.70
N ASN A 34 0.52 -12.98 11.05
CA ASN A 34 0.88 -14.14 10.24
C ASN A 34 0.80 -13.88 8.73
N LEU A 35 0.54 -12.64 8.32
CA LEU A 35 0.29 -12.29 6.92
C LEU A 35 1.58 -12.37 6.09
N THR A 36 1.41 -12.79 4.83
CA THR A 36 2.54 -13.07 3.93
C THR A 36 2.34 -12.45 2.56
N VAL A 37 3.43 -12.32 1.80
CA VAL A 37 3.39 -11.88 0.40
C VAL A 37 2.45 -12.75 -0.43
N ASP A 38 2.48 -14.08 -0.25
CA ASP A 38 1.58 -15.00 -0.94
C ASP A 38 0.11 -14.69 -0.66
N THR A 39 -0.23 -14.36 0.60
CA THR A 39 -1.59 -14.04 1.04
C THR A 39 -2.17 -12.84 0.31
N TYR A 40 -1.33 -11.83 0.06
CA TYR A 40 -1.68 -10.57 -0.58
C TYR A 40 -1.16 -10.42 -2.02
N SER A 41 -0.71 -11.53 -2.63
CA SER A 41 -0.08 -11.54 -3.96
C SER A 41 -0.98 -10.98 -5.07
N TYR A 42 -2.30 -10.97 -4.88
CA TYR A 42 -3.26 -10.36 -5.80
C TYR A 42 -3.08 -8.84 -5.95
N PHE A 43 -2.60 -8.14 -4.92
CA PHE A 43 -2.21 -6.72 -5.05
C PHE A 43 -1.00 -6.55 -5.96
N LEU A 44 0.01 -7.42 -5.80
CA LEU A 44 1.22 -7.39 -6.63
C LEU A 44 0.92 -7.82 -8.06
N THR A 45 -0.02 -8.75 -8.24
CA THR A 45 -0.55 -9.15 -9.56
C THR A 45 -1.17 -7.95 -10.27
N CYS A 46 -2.06 -7.22 -9.59
CA CYS A 46 -2.62 -5.98 -10.15
C CYS A 46 -1.54 -4.95 -10.48
N ALA A 47 -0.57 -4.74 -9.59
CA ALA A 47 0.54 -3.82 -9.82
C ALA A 47 1.41 -4.24 -11.04
N ASN A 48 1.63 -5.54 -11.23
CA ASN A 48 2.32 -6.09 -12.39
C ASN A 48 1.53 -5.92 -13.68
N GLN A 49 0.20 -6.11 -13.64
CA GLN A 49 -0.69 -5.88 -14.79
C GLN A 49 -0.64 -4.41 -15.22
N ILE A 50 -0.76 -3.49 -14.26
CA ILE A 50 -0.59 -2.04 -14.51
C ILE A 50 0.78 -1.77 -15.12
N ALA A 51 1.84 -2.35 -14.54
CA ALA A 51 3.19 -2.16 -15.05
C ALA A 51 3.34 -2.69 -16.48
N ALA A 52 2.78 -3.86 -16.80
CA ALA A 52 2.81 -4.41 -18.15
C ALA A 52 2.05 -3.54 -19.15
N THR A 53 0.86 -3.04 -18.76
CA THR A 53 -0.02 -2.25 -19.62
C THR A 53 0.50 -0.84 -19.90
N TYR A 54 1.00 -0.15 -18.88
CA TYR A 54 1.30 1.28 -18.96
C TYR A 54 2.80 1.63 -19.07
N ARG A 55 3.67 0.61 -19.06
CA ARG A 55 5.12 0.83 -19.21
C ARG A 55 5.45 1.29 -20.63
N LYS A 56 6.18 2.41 -20.71
CA LYS A 56 6.71 2.95 -21.97
C LYS A 56 8.09 2.37 -22.26
N PRO A 57 8.56 2.35 -23.53
CA PRO A 57 9.90 1.88 -23.88
C PRO A 57 11.05 2.61 -23.17
N THR A 58 10.82 3.84 -22.73
CA THR A 58 11.79 4.63 -21.96
C THR A 58 11.95 4.13 -20.52
N HIS A 59 10.94 3.43 -19.97
CA HIS A 59 10.96 2.93 -18.59
C HIS A 59 11.88 1.70 -18.46
N LYS A 60 13.06 1.91 -17.89
CA LYS A 60 14.07 0.87 -17.62
C LYS A 60 13.78 0.07 -16.35
N ARG A 61 13.05 0.65 -15.39
CA ARG A 61 12.74 0.00 -14.11
C ARG A 61 11.29 0.24 -13.69
N VAL A 62 10.71 -0.70 -12.95
CA VAL A 62 9.46 -0.51 -12.22
C VAL A 62 9.77 -0.41 -10.74
N ILE A 63 9.23 0.61 -10.07
CA ILE A 63 9.44 0.81 -8.64
C ILE A 63 8.11 0.60 -7.95
N TYR A 64 8.03 -0.48 -7.17
CA TYR A 64 6.94 -0.77 -6.28
C TYR A 64 7.17 -0.09 -4.96
N PHE A 65 6.38 0.93 -4.66
CA PHE A 65 6.35 1.41 -3.28
C PHE A 65 5.27 0.63 -2.52
N PHE A 66 5.55 0.23 -1.29
CA PHE A 66 4.67 -0.63 -0.52
C PHE A 66 4.38 0.00 0.85
N ILE A 67 3.10 0.12 1.16
CA ILE A 67 2.59 0.58 2.46
C ILE A 67 1.69 -0.51 3.01
N THR A 68 1.90 -0.88 4.26
CA THR A 68 1.00 -1.77 4.97
C THR A 68 1.01 -1.50 6.47
N ASP A 69 -0.04 -1.94 7.13
CA ASP A 69 -0.21 -2.00 8.58
C ASP A 69 0.28 -3.33 9.20
N SER A 70 0.86 -4.23 8.41
CA SER A 70 1.47 -5.49 8.86
C SER A 70 3.00 -5.41 8.78
N LEU A 71 3.67 -5.54 9.93
CA LEU A 71 5.14 -5.51 9.99
C LEU A 71 5.74 -6.70 9.26
N LYS A 72 5.18 -7.89 9.46
CA LYS A 72 5.66 -9.11 8.82
C LYS A 72 5.56 -9.01 7.29
N LEU A 73 4.40 -8.59 6.79
CA LEU A 73 4.18 -8.42 5.35
C LEU A 73 5.12 -7.37 4.76
N ARG A 74 5.35 -6.25 5.47
CA ARG A 74 6.30 -5.23 5.03
C ARG A 74 7.70 -5.82 4.87
N ASP A 75 8.16 -6.57 5.86
CA ASP A 75 9.51 -7.13 5.88
C ASP A 75 9.70 -8.21 4.80
N GLU A 76 8.71 -9.09 4.59
CA GLU A 76 8.73 -10.06 3.49
C GLU A 76 8.73 -9.37 2.11
N VAL A 77 7.98 -8.28 1.94
CA VAL A 77 7.98 -7.52 0.68
C VAL A 77 9.34 -6.85 0.44
N VAL A 78 9.99 -6.33 1.48
CA VAL A 78 11.34 -5.74 1.38
C VAL A 78 12.39 -6.78 1.05
N SER A 79 12.29 -8.00 1.61
CA SER A 79 13.27 -9.06 1.36
C SER A 79 13.31 -9.47 -0.11
N LEU A 80 12.24 -9.26 -0.87
CA LEU A 80 12.21 -9.49 -2.33
C LEU A 80 13.25 -8.67 -3.10
N ASN A 81 13.77 -7.56 -2.55
CA ASN A 81 14.89 -6.84 -3.18
C ASN A 81 16.19 -7.66 -3.22
N ASN A 82 16.34 -8.62 -2.29
CA ASN A 82 17.52 -9.48 -2.17
C ASN A 82 17.23 -10.96 -2.49
N ASP A 83 15.97 -11.31 -2.76
CA ASP A 83 15.52 -12.64 -3.16
C ASP A 83 15.09 -12.63 -4.63
N ALA A 84 15.98 -13.11 -5.51
CA ALA A 84 15.74 -13.12 -6.95
C ALA A 84 14.59 -14.06 -7.35
N GLU A 85 14.41 -15.17 -6.65
CA GLU A 85 13.35 -16.15 -6.96
C GLU A 85 11.98 -15.59 -6.55
N GLY A 86 11.88 -15.05 -5.33
CA GLY A 86 10.68 -14.36 -4.87
C GLY A 86 10.34 -13.15 -5.74
N ALA A 87 11.33 -12.33 -6.12
CA ALA A 87 11.10 -11.20 -7.02
C ALA A 87 10.58 -11.65 -8.39
N ALA A 88 11.14 -12.73 -8.96
CA ALA A 88 10.65 -13.29 -10.22
C ALA A 88 9.21 -13.80 -10.10
N LYS A 89 8.86 -14.43 -8.96
CA LYS A 89 7.52 -14.93 -8.67
C LYS A 89 6.49 -13.81 -8.51
N PHE A 90 6.82 -12.73 -7.79
CA PHE A 90 5.83 -11.75 -7.34
C PHE A 90 5.88 -10.38 -8.02
N LEU A 91 7.04 -9.93 -8.48
CA LEU A 91 7.24 -8.56 -8.97
C LEU A 91 7.59 -8.51 -10.45
N GLY A 92 8.26 -9.56 -10.95
CA GLY A 92 8.81 -9.60 -12.29
C GLY A 92 10.17 -8.89 -12.43
N PRO A 93 10.74 -8.88 -13.64
CA PRO A 93 12.12 -8.46 -13.87
C PRO A 93 12.31 -6.94 -13.81
N ASN A 94 13.53 -6.50 -13.46
CA ASN A 94 13.93 -5.09 -13.38
C ASN A 94 13.03 -4.25 -12.46
N THR A 95 12.78 -4.78 -11.26
CA THR A 95 11.91 -4.19 -10.24
C THR A 95 12.70 -3.79 -9.01
N SER A 96 12.15 -2.86 -8.23
CA SER A 96 12.60 -2.56 -6.88
C SER A 96 11.40 -2.31 -5.99
N VAL A 97 11.50 -2.75 -4.75
CA VAL A 97 10.55 -2.43 -3.69
C VAL A 97 11.11 -1.31 -2.82
N LEU A 98 10.27 -0.34 -2.49
CA LEU A 98 10.54 0.69 -1.50
C LEU A 98 9.44 0.64 -0.44
N VAL A 99 9.81 0.68 0.83
CA VAL A 99 8.87 0.85 1.95
C VAL A 99 9.20 2.12 2.72
N THR A 100 8.23 2.60 3.49
CA THR A 100 8.52 3.55 4.56
C THR A 100 9.18 2.84 5.73
N GLY A 101 10.19 3.48 6.33
CA GLY A 101 10.69 3.14 7.67
C GLY A 101 9.89 3.84 8.78
N LEU A 102 8.69 4.33 8.46
CA LEU A 102 7.84 5.07 9.39
C LEU A 102 7.13 4.10 10.35
N PRO A 103 6.75 4.57 11.56
CA PRO A 103 6.00 3.76 12.49
C PRO A 103 4.64 3.36 11.92
N ILE A 104 4.23 2.13 12.22
CA ILE A 104 2.88 1.64 11.97
C ILE A 104 2.13 1.74 13.28
N GLY A 105 1.01 2.46 13.29
CA GLY A 105 0.26 2.66 14.52
C GLY A 105 -1.16 3.16 14.31
N HIS A 106 -1.95 2.99 15.36
CA HIS A 106 -3.31 3.53 15.49
C HIS A 106 -3.31 4.49 16.68
N THR A 107 -3.98 5.64 16.52
CA THR A 107 -4.07 6.71 17.55
C THR A 107 -4.97 6.33 18.71
N GLU A 108 -5.98 5.50 18.49
CA GLU A 108 -7.03 5.24 19.47
C GLU A 108 -7.15 3.75 19.86
N PRO A 109 -6.19 3.18 20.61
CA PRO A 109 -6.25 1.79 21.03
C PRO A 109 -7.52 1.49 21.87
N SER A 110 -8.02 2.47 22.64
CA SER A 110 -9.26 2.34 23.41
C SER A 110 -10.53 2.23 22.55
N GLN A 111 -10.54 2.81 21.35
CA GLN A 111 -11.65 2.64 20.41
C GLN A 111 -11.56 1.26 19.75
N VAL A 112 -10.36 0.82 19.40
CA VAL A 112 -10.11 -0.51 18.82
C VAL A 112 -10.47 -1.63 19.79
N ALA A 113 -10.19 -1.44 21.09
CA ALA A 113 -10.51 -2.39 22.15
C ALA A 113 -12.01 -2.72 22.27
N LYS A 114 -12.91 -1.89 21.70
CA LYS A 114 -14.36 -2.15 21.70
C LYS A 114 -14.74 -3.33 20.81
N TYR A 115 -13.90 -3.67 19.83
CA TYR A 115 -14.22 -4.69 18.81
C TYR A 115 -13.07 -5.67 18.55
N ILE A 116 -11.88 -5.45 19.12
CA ILE A 116 -10.74 -6.37 19.07
C ILE A 116 -10.22 -6.61 20.49
N ASN A 117 -9.98 -7.88 20.83
CA ASN A 117 -9.31 -8.23 22.07
C ASN A 117 -7.81 -7.91 21.96
N ILE A 118 -7.33 -6.93 22.72
CA ILE A 118 -5.92 -6.53 22.71
C ILE A 118 -5.17 -7.39 23.74
N THR A 119 -4.27 -8.23 23.27
CA THR A 119 -3.53 -9.19 24.12
C THR A 119 -2.51 -8.47 25.01
N ASN A 120 -1.86 -7.44 24.49
CA ASN A 120 -0.83 -6.66 25.20
C ASN A 120 -1.11 -5.15 25.01
N PRO A 121 -1.99 -4.54 25.81
CA PRO A 121 -2.31 -3.12 25.66
C PRO A 121 -1.08 -2.27 25.97
N VAL A 122 -0.70 -1.43 25.02
CA VAL A 122 0.36 -0.44 25.17
C VAL A 122 -0.28 0.94 25.13
N GLU A 123 -0.23 1.67 26.24
CA GLU A 123 -0.60 3.08 26.25
C GLU A 123 0.43 3.90 25.47
N LYS A 124 -0.05 4.77 24.58
CA LYS A 124 0.79 5.68 23.81
C LYS A 124 0.77 7.07 24.43
N THR A 125 1.92 7.72 24.45
CA THR A 125 1.99 9.14 24.74
C THR A 125 1.37 9.96 23.59
N GLU A 126 1.00 11.20 23.86
CA GLU A 126 0.50 12.12 22.83
C GLU A 126 1.49 12.27 21.67
N ASP A 127 2.79 12.39 21.96
CA ASP A 127 3.85 12.47 20.94
C ASP A 127 3.91 11.23 20.05
N GLN A 128 3.71 10.03 20.63
CA GLN A 128 3.66 8.79 19.87
C GLN A 128 2.42 8.74 18.96
N MET A 129 1.27 9.17 19.46
CA MET A 129 0.05 9.27 18.68
C MET A 129 0.19 10.28 17.52
N LEU A 130 0.79 11.44 17.78
CA LEU A 130 1.10 12.44 16.76
C LEU A 130 2.07 11.88 15.71
N GLY A 131 3.07 11.10 16.15
CA GLY A 131 4.00 10.39 15.27
C GLY A 131 3.29 9.44 14.30
N ASP A 132 2.30 8.67 14.78
CA ASP A 132 1.52 7.75 13.94
C ASP A 132 0.66 8.49 12.91
N VAL A 133 0.01 9.59 13.31
CA VAL A 133 -0.76 10.44 12.37
C VAL A 133 0.15 11.03 11.32
N ALA A 134 1.29 11.60 11.74
CA ALA A 134 2.26 12.19 10.82
C ALA A 134 2.79 11.14 9.84
N ALA A 135 3.08 9.92 10.31
CA ALA A 135 3.47 8.81 9.45
C ALA A 135 2.40 8.49 8.40
N ALA A 136 1.13 8.39 8.81
CA ALA A 136 0.02 8.09 7.90
C ALA A 136 -0.20 9.18 6.84
N VAL A 137 -0.04 10.45 7.22
CA VAL A 137 -0.12 11.60 6.31
C VAL A 137 1.04 11.57 5.31
N ILE A 138 2.27 11.37 5.79
CA ILE A 138 3.46 11.29 4.93
C ILE A 138 3.31 10.14 3.93
N GLU A 139 2.85 8.97 4.38
CA GLU A 139 2.62 7.82 3.51
C GLU A 139 1.59 8.08 2.41
N ASN A 140 0.48 8.73 2.76
CA ASN A 140 -0.54 9.14 1.80
C ASN A 140 0.01 10.17 0.79
N TRP A 141 0.79 11.12 1.27
CA TRP A 141 1.43 12.11 0.40
C TRP A 141 2.44 11.45 -0.54
N LEU A 142 3.25 10.53 -0.06
CA LEU A 142 4.14 9.76 -0.91
C LEU A 142 3.36 8.88 -1.92
N LEU A 143 2.19 8.36 -1.53
CA LEU A 143 1.31 7.55 -2.38
C LEU A 143 0.60 8.37 -3.47
N SER A 144 0.40 9.67 -3.26
CA SER A 144 -0.20 10.51 -4.30
C SER A 144 0.76 10.84 -5.45
N TYR A 145 2.07 10.71 -5.24
CA TYR A 145 3.08 11.03 -6.26
C TYR A 145 3.43 9.88 -7.20
N THR A 146 2.84 8.70 -7.01
CA THR A 146 3.06 7.58 -7.95
C THR A 146 2.22 7.74 -9.21
N ASP A 147 2.67 7.11 -10.30
CA ASP A 147 1.95 7.13 -11.57
C ASP A 147 0.63 6.38 -11.44
N TYR A 148 0.66 5.24 -10.74
CA TYR A 148 -0.49 4.39 -10.46
C TYR A 148 -0.49 3.92 -9.01
N ARG A 149 -1.67 3.53 -8.52
CA ARG A 149 -1.88 3.06 -7.16
C ARG A 149 -2.80 1.86 -7.11
N VAL A 150 -2.40 0.86 -6.35
CA VAL A 150 -3.23 -0.28 -5.96
C VAL A 150 -3.57 -0.09 -4.49
N VAL A 151 -4.83 0.10 -4.14
CA VAL A 151 -5.25 0.46 -2.77
C VAL A 151 -6.24 -0.54 -2.22
N SER A 152 -6.29 -0.66 -0.90
CA SER A 152 -7.30 -1.47 -0.24
C SER A 152 -8.66 -0.79 -0.25
N LYS A 153 -9.75 -1.59 -0.22
CA LYS A 153 -11.13 -1.12 -0.02
C LYS A 153 -11.42 -0.65 1.41
N GLN A 154 -10.56 0.20 1.95
CA GLN A 154 -10.55 0.74 3.30
C GLN A 154 -9.91 2.13 3.17
N GLY A 155 -10.60 3.21 3.58
CA GLY A 155 -10.41 4.59 3.09
C GLY A 155 -9.01 5.23 3.16
N TYR A 156 -7.99 4.53 3.67
CA TYR A 156 -6.61 4.98 3.75
C TYR A 156 -6.08 5.55 2.43
N GLY A 157 -6.10 4.78 1.34
CA GLY A 157 -5.56 5.22 0.05
C GLY A 157 -6.38 6.30 -0.68
N LYS A 158 -7.56 6.67 -0.17
CA LYS A 158 -8.49 7.64 -0.80
C LYS A 158 -7.93 9.06 -0.78
N LEU A 159 -7.28 9.47 0.31
CA LEU A 159 -6.65 10.79 0.41
C LEU A 159 -5.55 10.93 -0.63
N ALA A 160 -4.66 9.93 -0.70
CA ALA A 160 -3.66 9.89 -1.74
C ALA A 160 -4.29 9.93 -3.13
N ALA A 161 -5.41 9.22 -3.35
CA ALA A 161 -6.15 9.17 -4.60
C ALA A 161 -6.53 10.55 -5.13
N PHE A 162 -7.22 11.34 -4.32
CA PHE A 162 -7.58 12.71 -4.68
C PHE A 162 -6.36 13.62 -4.82
N HIS A 163 -5.35 13.44 -3.97
CA HIS A 163 -4.18 14.31 -3.95
C HIS A 163 -3.27 14.18 -5.19
N SER A 164 -3.32 13.10 -6.00
CA SER A 164 -2.57 13.14 -7.28
C SER A 164 -3.18 14.10 -8.29
N ASN A 165 -4.46 14.44 -8.13
CA ASN A 165 -5.24 15.13 -9.15
C ASN A 165 -5.26 14.40 -10.52
N LYS A 166 -5.19 13.06 -10.52
CA LYS A 166 -5.26 12.20 -11.70
C LYS A 166 -6.31 11.11 -11.46
N ASP A 167 -7.51 11.29 -12.02
CA ASP A 167 -8.48 10.21 -12.10
C ASP A 167 -7.97 9.13 -13.08
N GLY A 168 -8.47 7.89 -12.97
CA GLY A 168 -8.02 6.80 -13.83
C GLY A 168 -6.73 6.09 -13.42
N THR A 169 -6.13 6.44 -12.27
CA THR A 169 -4.84 5.88 -11.83
C THR A 169 -4.91 5.08 -10.53
N THR A 170 -6.10 4.89 -9.97
CA THR A 170 -6.32 4.15 -8.72
C THR A 170 -7.05 2.85 -9.01
N PHE A 171 -6.52 1.73 -8.53
CA PHE A 171 -7.10 0.40 -8.65
C PHE A 171 -7.39 -0.13 -7.27
N MET A 172 -8.67 -0.35 -6.96
CA MET A 172 -9.06 -0.81 -5.64
C MET A 172 -9.17 -2.32 -5.58
N MET A 173 -8.44 -2.91 -4.64
CA MET A 173 -8.44 -4.34 -4.40
C MET A 173 -9.46 -4.74 -3.34
N PRO A 174 -10.13 -5.89 -3.51
CA PRO A 174 -11.06 -6.40 -2.52
C PRO A 174 -10.34 -6.78 -1.23
N ARG A 175 -11.11 -6.91 -0.14
CA ARG A 175 -10.61 -7.49 1.11
C ARG A 175 -10.21 -8.96 0.88
N LEU A 176 -9.35 -9.48 1.76
CA LEU A 176 -8.77 -10.81 1.63
C LEU A 176 -9.84 -11.91 1.46
N GLN A 177 -10.97 -11.81 2.17
CA GLN A 177 -12.08 -12.77 2.10
C GLN A 177 -12.74 -12.83 0.72
N SER A 178 -12.61 -11.75 -0.07
CA SER A 178 -13.17 -11.61 -1.41
C SER A 178 -12.06 -11.50 -2.47
N LYS A 179 -10.84 -11.97 -2.20
CA LYS A 179 -9.72 -11.86 -3.14
C LYS A 179 -10.00 -12.43 -4.55
N GLY A 180 -10.90 -13.43 -4.63
CA GLY A 180 -11.35 -14.01 -5.91
C GLY A 180 -12.14 -13.04 -6.80
N SER A 181 -12.62 -11.92 -6.26
CA SER A 181 -13.27 -10.85 -7.02
C SER A 181 -12.31 -9.72 -7.42
N ALA A 182 -11.00 -9.94 -7.32
CA ALA A 182 -10.02 -8.95 -7.78
C ALA A 182 -10.15 -8.78 -9.29
N ALA A 183 -10.27 -7.53 -9.74
CA ALA A 183 -10.36 -7.21 -11.16
C ALA A 183 -9.03 -7.44 -11.86
N ASP A 184 -9.08 -7.68 -13.17
CA ASP A 184 -7.90 -7.63 -14.03
C ASP A 184 -7.51 -6.17 -14.27
N CYS A 185 -6.41 -5.74 -13.65
CA CYS A 185 -5.95 -4.35 -13.71
C CYS A 185 -5.32 -3.97 -15.06
N SER A 186 -5.26 -4.88 -16.03
CA SER A 186 -4.89 -4.55 -17.40
C SER A 186 -6.03 -3.94 -18.22
N LEU A 187 -7.28 -4.06 -17.74
CA LEU A 187 -8.46 -3.57 -18.44
C LEU A 187 -8.64 -2.05 -18.27
N PRO A 188 -9.13 -1.33 -19.30
CA PRO A 188 -9.21 0.13 -19.30
C PRO A 188 -10.22 0.71 -18.30
N ASP A 189 -11.17 -0.09 -17.82
CA ASP A 189 -12.23 0.26 -16.88
C ASP A 189 -12.04 -0.37 -15.49
N ALA A 190 -10.93 -1.05 -15.24
CA ALA A 190 -10.64 -1.68 -13.94
C ALA A 190 -10.22 -0.67 -12.85
N TYR A 191 -10.01 0.59 -13.21
CA TYR A 191 -9.70 1.64 -12.23
C TYR A 191 -10.96 2.05 -11.46
N THR A 192 -10.75 2.52 -10.23
CA THR A 192 -11.79 3.10 -9.39
C THR A 192 -11.80 4.61 -9.60
N SER A 193 -12.89 5.12 -10.17
CA SER A 193 -13.05 6.55 -10.47
C SER A 193 -13.13 7.41 -9.20
N TYR A 194 -12.89 8.71 -9.33
CA TYR A 194 -13.14 9.66 -8.24
C TYR A 194 -14.59 9.66 -7.75
N LYS A 195 -15.55 9.47 -8.67
CA LYS A 195 -16.98 9.35 -8.32
C LYS A 195 -17.24 8.13 -7.45
N GLU A 196 -16.60 7.01 -7.74
CA GLU A 196 -16.73 5.81 -6.92
C GLU A 196 -15.96 5.95 -5.59
N LEU A 197 -14.75 6.52 -5.63
CA LEU A 197 -13.97 6.81 -4.42
C LEU A 197 -14.75 7.70 -3.44
N SER A 198 -15.45 8.72 -3.93
CA SER A 198 -16.18 9.66 -3.08
C SER A 198 -17.33 9.01 -2.30
N THR A 199 -17.99 7.98 -2.85
CA THR A 199 -19.12 7.27 -2.19
C THR A 199 -18.67 6.28 -1.12
N MET A 200 -17.39 5.89 -1.13
CA MET A 200 -16.86 4.96 -0.13
C MET A 200 -16.56 5.64 1.19
N TRP A 201 -16.59 4.82 2.26
CA TRP A 201 -16.21 5.25 3.59
C TRP A 201 -14.83 5.92 3.57
N SER A 202 -14.78 7.15 4.09
CA SER A 202 -13.54 7.88 4.34
C SER A 202 -13.05 7.56 5.74
N LEU A 203 -11.73 7.62 5.95
CA LEU A 203 -11.22 7.86 7.30
C LEU A 203 -11.85 9.17 7.80
N GLY A 204 -12.50 9.04 8.95
CA GLY A 204 -13.15 10.04 9.77
C GLY A 204 -13.47 9.33 11.08
#